data_AF-A0A8T4K552-F1
#
_entry.id   AF-A0A8T4K552-F1
#
_cell.length_a   1.000
_cell.length_b   1.000
_cell.length_c   1.000
_cell.angle_alpha   90.00
_cell.angle_beta   90.00
_cell.angle_gamma   90.00
#
_symmetry.space_group_name_H-M   'P 1'
#
loop_
_entity.id
_entity.type
_entity.pdbx_description
1 polymer ?
#
loop_
_entity_poly.entity_id
_entity_poly.type
_entity_poly.pdbx_seq_one_letter_code
_entity_poly.pdbx_strand_id
1 'polypeptide(L)'
;MSARNRDNKNRWRNITVGFRVSPEENELINKAVALSGLPKQEYCYRRCLNQDVVVQGNPRVYKALKMELAAVLAELQRIEAGNGIDDELLDVIELIAVILGGLKGEDKNGK
;
A
#
# COMPACT_ATOMS: atom_id res chain seq x y z
N MET A 1 -8.99 -8.67 20.13
CA MET A 1 -9.71 -9.18 18.95
C MET A 1 -11.18 -9.34 19.33
N SER A 2 -12.10 -8.70 18.60
CA SER A 2 -13.55 -8.87 18.83
C SER A 2 -13.94 -10.34 18.63
N ALA A 3 -14.92 -10.81 19.39
CA ALA A 3 -15.43 -12.17 19.32
C ALA A 3 -15.79 -12.51 17.86
N ARG A 4 -15.33 -13.67 17.37
CA ARG A 4 -15.61 -14.18 16.02
C ARG A 4 -17.08 -14.55 15.91
N ASN A 5 -17.95 -13.56 15.77
CA ASN A 5 -19.39 -13.76 15.69
C ASN A 5 -19.78 -14.01 14.24
N ARG A 6 -20.39 -15.16 13.98
CA ARG A 6 -20.80 -15.62 12.65
C ARG A 6 -22.28 -15.29 12.51
N ASP A 7 -22.67 -14.53 11.49
CA ASP A 7 -24.09 -14.23 11.29
C ASP A 7 -24.87 -15.48 10.81
N ASN A 8 -26.21 -15.39 10.76
CA ASN A 8 -27.08 -16.46 10.26
C ASN A 8 -26.84 -16.83 8.78
N LYS A 9 -25.95 -16.12 8.08
CA LYS A 9 -25.52 -16.36 6.70
C LYS A 9 -24.05 -16.79 6.61
N ASN A 10 -23.44 -17.21 7.72
CA ASN A 10 -22.05 -17.65 7.79
C ASN A 10 -20.99 -16.59 7.42
N ARG A 11 -21.33 -15.30 7.49
CA ARG A 11 -20.40 -14.20 7.21
C ARG A 11 -19.66 -13.82 8.49
N TRP A 12 -18.33 -13.84 8.41
CA TRP A 12 -17.43 -13.44 9.51
C TRP A 12 -17.32 -11.93 9.70
N ARG A 13 -17.56 -11.17 8.64
CA ARG A 13 -17.57 -9.70 8.62
C ARG A 13 -18.83 -9.28 7.88
N ASN A 14 -19.92 -9.05 8.62
CA ASN A 14 -21.26 -8.83 8.06
C ASN A 14 -21.67 -7.35 7.98
N ILE A 15 -20.84 -6.43 8.49
CA ILE A 15 -21.06 -4.98 8.45
C ILE A 15 -20.26 -4.38 7.29
N THR A 16 -20.93 -3.58 6.46
CA THR A 16 -20.29 -2.77 5.41
C THR A 16 -20.04 -1.37 5.93
N VAL A 17 -18.82 -0.87 5.77
CA VAL A 17 -18.45 0.53 6.01
C VAL A 17 -18.06 1.14 4.66
N GLY A 18 -18.67 2.28 4.32
CA GLY A 18 -18.45 2.97 3.04
C GLY A 18 -18.04 4.42 3.24
N PHE A 19 -17.16 4.90 2.37
CA PHE A 19 -16.67 6.28 2.35
C PHE A 19 -16.86 6.88 0.96
N ARG A 20 -17.03 8.19 0.88
CA ARG A 20 -16.94 8.95 -0.37
C ARG A 20 -15.52 9.50 -0.47
N VAL A 21 -14.94 9.39 -1.66
CA VAL A 21 -13.59 9.85 -1.97
C VAL A 21 -13.59 10.54 -3.32
N SER A 22 -12.67 11.48 -3.53
CA SER A 22 -12.41 12.07 -4.83
C SER A 22 -11.79 11.03 -5.80
N PRO A 23 -11.74 11.32 -7.11
CA PRO A 23 -11.03 10.47 -8.07
C PRO A 23 -9.56 10.27 -7.70
N GLU A 24 -8.86 11.36 -7.33
CA GLU A 24 -7.45 11.37 -6.93
C GLU A 24 -7.21 10.51 -5.68
N GLU A 25 -8.05 10.68 -4.64
CA GLU A 25 -7.97 9.87 -3.41
C GLU A 25 -8.20 8.38 -3.71
N ASN A 26 -9.14 8.05 -4.60
CA ASN A 26 -9.37 6.67 -5.02
C ASN A 26 -8.16 6.08 -5.74
N GLU A 27 -7.47 6.85 -6.59
CA GLU A 27 -6.24 6.41 -7.26
C GLU A 27 -5.11 6.14 -6.27
N LEU A 28 -4.87 7.05 -5.31
CA LEU A 28 -3.88 6.87 -4.26
C LEU A 28 -4.14 5.61 -3.43
N ILE A 29 -5.40 5.39 -3.03
CA ILE A 29 -5.80 4.17 -2.30
C ILE A 29 -5.53 2.93 -3.16
N ASN A 30 -5.86 2.95 -4.45
CA ASN A 30 -5.65 1.79 -5.34
C ASN A 30 -4.17 1.49 -5.55
N LYS A 31 -3.32 2.51 -5.72
CA LYS A 31 -1.85 2.37 -5.78
C LYS A 31 -1.32 1.71 -4.51
N ALA A 32 -1.69 2.24 -3.34
CA ALA A 32 -1.24 1.70 -2.06
C ALA A 32 -1.71 0.25 -1.80
N VAL A 33 -2.96 -0.08 -2.16
CA VAL A 33 -3.48 -1.46 -2.10
C VAL A 33 -2.66 -2.38 -3.00
N ALA A 34 -2.40 -1.99 -4.25
CA ALA A 34 -1.63 -2.79 -5.20
C ALA A 34 -0.22 -3.07 -4.69
N LEU A 35 0.44 -2.06 -4.13
CA LEU A 35 1.78 -2.16 -3.57
C LEU A 35 1.84 -3.02 -2.30
N SER A 36 0.80 -2.97 -1.46
CA SER A 36 0.74 -3.79 -0.24
C SER A 36 0.60 -5.30 -0.51
N GLY A 37 0.14 -5.68 -1.70
CA GLY A 37 -0.18 -7.07 -2.05
C GLY A 37 -1.40 -7.64 -1.32
N LEU A 38 -2.11 -6.84 -0.53
CA LEU A 38 -3.31 -7.23 0.21
C LEU A 38 -4.59 -6.98 -0.61
N PRO A 39 -5.68 -7.72 -0.36
CA PRO A 39 -7.00 -7.35 -0.86
C PRO A 39 -7.42 -5.96 -0.36
N LYS A 40 -8.13 -5.17 -1.18
CA LYS A 40 -8.58 -3.80 -0.84
C LYS A 40 -9.31 -3.71 0.50
N GLN A 41 -10.21 -4.67 0.78
CA GLN A 41 -10.89 -4.74 2.07
C GLN A 41 -9.89 -4.87 3.24
N GLU A 42 -8.91 -5.78 3.10
CA GLU A 42 -7.89 -6.09 4.09
C GLU A 42 -6.98 -4.90 4.38
N TYR A 43 -6.54 -4.22 3.32
CA TYR A 43 -5.76 -2.99 3.42
C TYR A 43 -6.53 -1.90 4.17
N CYS A 44 -7.77 -1.60 3.74
CA CYS A 44 -8.55 -0.51 4.28
C CYS A 44 -8.84 -0.67 5.78
N TYR A 45 -9.33 -1.83 6.24
CA TYR A 45 -9.67 -1.94 7.67
C TYR A 45 -8.42 -2.04 8.55
N ARG A 46 -7.31 -2.64 8.08
CA ARG A 46 -6.06 -2.64 8.86
C ARG A 46 -5.57 -1.21 9.07
N ARG A 47 -5.62 -0.39 8.02
CA ARG A 47 -5.26 1.03 8.10
C ARG A 47 -6.23 1.81 8.99
N CYS A 48 -7.55 1.59 8.87
CA CYS A 48 -8.54 2.25 9.73
C CYS A 48 -8.44 1.86 11.22
N LEU A 49 -7.96 0.65 11.52
CA LEU A 49 -7.80 0.16 12.90
C LEU A 49 -6.41 0.46 13.49
N ASN A 50 -5.57 1.26 12.81
CA ASN A 50 -4.16 1.47 13.16
C ASN A 50 -3.39 0.16 13.39
N GLN A 51 -3.74 -0.88 12.63
CA GLN A 51 -3.00 -2.14 12.64
C GLN A 51 -1.87 -2.05 11.61
N ASP A 52 -0.68 -2.53 11.99
CA ASP A 52 0.47 -2.54 11.09
C ASP A 52 0.14 -3.27 9.78
N VAL A 53 0.31 -2.56 8.66
CA VAL A 53 0.23 -3.15 7.33
C VAL A 53 1.60 -3.74 7.02
N VAL A 54 1.83 -4.97 7.50
CA VAL A 54 3.05 -5.71 7.20
C VAL A 54 2.98 -6.26 5.78
N VAL A 55 3.81 -5.73 4.89
CA VAL A 55 3.95 -6.25 3.52
C VAL A 55 4.79 -7.51 3.59
N GLN A 56 4.20 -8.66 3.28
CA GLN A 56 4.93 -9.92 3.14
C GLN A 56 5.42 -10.07 1.71
N GLY A 57 6.70 -10.40 1.55
CA GLY A 57 7.30 -10.64 0.23
C GLY A 57 6.51 -11.69 -0.55
N ASN A 58 5.96 -11.30 -1.70
CA ASN A 58 5.33 -12.21 -2.64
C ASN A 58 5.58 -11.74 -4.10
N PRO A 59 5.41 -12.61 -5.11
CA PRO A 59 5.66 -12.25 -6.51
C PRO A 59 4.84 -11.06 -7.04
N ARG A 60 3.63 -10.83 -6.52
CA ARG A 60 2.79 -9.68 -6.87
C ARG A 60 3.37 -8.37 -6.32
N VAL A 61 3.84 -8.38 -5.07
CA VAL A 61 4.51 -7.23 -4.44
C VAL A 61 5.79 -6.89 -5.21
N TYR A 62 6.59 -7.90 -5.57
CA TYR A 62 7.79 -7.68 -6.39
C TYR A 62 7.46 -7.07 -7.76
N LYS A 63 6.42 -7.57 -8.43
CA LYS A 63 5.98 -7.03 -9.72
C LYS A 63 5.49 -5.58 -9.59
N ALA A 64 4.70 -5.27 -8.56
CA ALA A 64 4.22 -3.93 -8.31
C ALA A 64 5.38 -2.96 -8.02
N LEU A 65 6.28 -3.32 -7.12
CA LEU A 65 7.47 -2.51 -6.80
C LEU A 65 8.36 -2.27 -8.02
N LYS A 66 8.57 -3.29 -8.86
CA LYS A 66 9.36 -3.14 -10.09
C LYS A 66 8.71 -2.16 -11.07
N MET A 67 7.37 -2.16 -11.18
CA MET A 67 6.65 -1.23 -12.06
C MET A 67 6.74 0.21 -11.54
N GLU A 68 6.54 0.42 -10.23
CA GLU A 68 6.63 1.76 -9.65
C GLU A 68 8.07 2.31 -9.70
N LEU A 69 9.09 1.48 -9.44
CA LEU A 69 10.49 1.88 -9.60
C LEU A 69 10.83 2.26 -11.05
N ALA A 70 10.20 1.62 -12.03
CA ALA A 70 10.36 1.99 -13.44
C ALA A 70 9.70 3.34 -13.76
N ALA A 71 8.55 3.64 -13.16
CA ALA A 71 7.89 4.93 -13.29
C ALA A 71 8.74 6.05 -12.66
N VAL A 72 9.27 5.82 -11.45
CA VAL A 72 10.21 6.74 -10.79
C VAL A 72 11.44 6.98 -11.66
N LEU A 73 12.02 5.94 -12.26
CA LEU A 73 13.16 6.08 -13.15
C LEU A 73 12.83 6.95 -14.38
N ALA A 74 11.66 6.76 -15.00
CA ALA A 74 11.24 7.57 -16.14
C ALA A 74 11.06 9.05 -15.78
N GLU A 75 10.51 9.33 -14.60
CA GLU A 75 10.35 10.70 -14.09
C GLU A 75 11.70 11.35 -13.76
N LEU A 76 12.63 10.61 -13.16
CA LEU A 76 13.99 11.12 -12.92
C LEU A 76 14.75 11.40 -14.23
N GLN A 77 14.59 10.56 -15.25
CA GLN A 77 15.15 10.81 -16.59
C GLN A 77 14.51 12.04 -17.25
N ARG A 78 13.21 12.28 -17.03
CA ARG A 78 12.53 13.51 -17.48
C ARG A 78 13.08 14.75 -16.77
N ILE A 79 13.37 14.65 -15.47
CA ILE A 79 13.97 15.73 -14.67
C ILE A 79 15.41 16.03 -15.11
N GLU A 80 16.21 15.00 -15.40
CA GLU A 80 17.56 15.15 -15.98
C GLU A 80 17.53 15.92 -17.32
N ALA A 81 16.44 15.78 -18.09
CA ALA A 81 16.20 16.56 -19.32
C ALA A 81 15.72 18.01 -19.07
N GLY A 82 15.72 18.48 -17.82
CA GLY A 82 15.48 19.89 -17.44
C GLY A 82 14.04 20.23 -17.03
N ASN A 83 13.17 19.24 -16.84
CA ASN A 83 11.82 19.47 -16.31
C ASN A 83 11.81 19.44 -14.77
N GLY A 84 10.94 20.24 -14.15
CA GLY A 84 10.81 20.32 -12.69
C GLY A 84 10.33 19.01 -12.05
N ILE A 85 10.63 18.87 -10.75
CA ILE A 85 10.23 17.73 -9.91
C ILE A 85 8.72 17.84 -9.63
N ASP A 86 8.01 16.73 -9.77
CA ASP A 86 6.60 16.61 -9.41
C ASP A 86 6.45 16.22 -7.93
N ASP A 87 5.55 16.87 -7.18
CA ASP A 87 5.35 16.61 -5.74
C ASP A 87 4.79 15.18 -5.51
N GLU A 88 3.99 14.65 -6.44
CA GLU A 88 3.52 13.25 -6.38
C GLU A 88 4.66 12.22 -6.47
N LEU A 89 5.77 12.57 -7.12
CA LEU A 89 6.93 11.69 -7.24
C LEU A 89 7.57 11.43 -5.88
N LEU A 90 7.63 12.44 -5.02
CA LEU A 90 8.17 12.34 -3.67
C LEU A 90 7.29 11.41 -2.81
N ASP A 91 5.96 11.55 -2.89
CA ASP A 91 5.01 10.69 -2.17
C ASP A 91 5.14 9.22 -2.59
N VAL A 92 5.31 8.96 -3.89
CA VAL A 92 5.51 7.60 -4.42
C VAL A 92 6.84 7.01 -3.93
N ILE A 93 7.93 7.80 -3.95
CA ILE A 93 9.24 7.37 -3.46
C ILE A 93 9.19 7.05 -1.97
N GLU A 94 8.54 7.89 -1.15
CA GLU A 94 8.37 7.66 0.28
C GLU A 94 7.58 6.37 0.54
N LEU A 95 6.48 6.15 -0.20
CA LEU A 95 5.69 4.92 -0.09
C LEU A 95 6.50 3.67 -0.46
N ILE A 96 7.29 3.72 -1.55
CA ILE A 96 8.19 2.62 -1.94
C ILE A 96 9.22 2.36 -0.83
N ALA A 97 9.81 3.41 -0.24
CA ALA A 97 10.81 3.28 0.82
C ALA A 97 10.24 2.61 2.08
N VAL A 98 9.03 2.98 2.50
CA VAL A 98 8.33 2.33 3.62
C VAL A 98 8.08 0.84 3.35
N ILE A 99 7.65 0.50 2.13
CA ILE A 99 7.38 -0.89 1.75
C ILE A 99 8.67 -1.72 1.67
N LEU A 100 9.74 -1.17 1.10
CA LEU A 100 11.06 -1.82 1.06
C LEU A 100 11.63 -2.03 2.47
N GLY A 101 11.45 -1.05 3.37
CA GLY A 101 11.79 -1.18 4.79
C GLY A 101 11.03 -2.34 5.45
N GLY A 102 9.73 -2.46 5.19
CA GLY A 102 8.91 -3.56 5.69
C GLY A 102 9.28 -4.94 5.14
N LEU A 103 9.74 -5.01 3.88
CA LEU A 103 10.17 -6.25 3.22
C LEU A 103 11.56 -6.73 3.66
N LYS A 104 12.47 -5.81 3.99
CA LYS A 104 13.82 -6.14 4.44
C LYS A 104 13.82 -6.86 5.79
N GLY A 105 12.69 -6.79 6.51
CA GLY A 105 12.62 -7.16 7.91
C GLY A 105 13.36 -6.11 8.73
N GLU A 106 12.76 -5.65 9.82
CA GLU A 106 13.60 -5.19 10.91
C GLU A 106 14.46 -6.40 11.28
N ASP A 107 15.77 -6.31 11.10
CA ASP A 107 16.73 -7.18 11.76
C ASP A 107 16.53 -7.02 13.27
N LYS A 108 15.50 -7.65 13.84
CA LYS A 108 15.39 -7.91 15.27
C LYS A 108 16.32 -9.06 15.63
N ASN A 109 17.59 -8.91 15.27
CA ASN A 109 18.69 -9.54 15.98
C ASN A 109 19.39 -8.42 16.73
N GLY A 110 18.86 -8.10 17.92
CA GLY A 110 19.35 -6.97 18.71
C GLY A 110 18.73 -6.86 20.09
N LYS A 111 18.89 -7.93 20.89
CA LYS A 111 18.50 -8.14 22.30
C LYS A 111 17.14 -8.79 22.55
#